data_AF-A0A371QRR7-F1
#
_entry.id   AF-A0A371QRR7-F1
#
_cell.length_a   1.000
_cell.length_b   1.000
_cell.length_c   1.000
_cell.angle_alpha   90.00
_cell.angle_beta   90.00
_cell.angle_gamma   90.00
#
_symmetry.space_group_name_H-M   'P 1'
#
loop_
_entity.id
_entity.type
_entity.pdbx_description
1 polymer ?
#
loop_
_entity_poly.entity_id
_entity_poly.type
_entity_poly.pdbx_seq_one_letter_code
_entity_poly.pdbx_strand_id
1 'polypeptide(L)'
;MNRILFLFSFVILLAGCETSENSIEGKTIVLDPGHGGTAEVDHYRVGPTGEREEWINLRVALMLQDLLIEEGAEVLMTRTDDSDVGLQERAQLAVDNNADLFLSIHHNAIADTSVNFPVVYFHGNASENRAGLQLGKILGQKINDALFDGEEPVLVASDHTIFTRSGTAVLRHSYGIPGIITEASFFTNPDEEQRLKEEDYNRKEAEALVEGISEFFEAGAEPIKEKFSKIELPSFPVLQAEGRMSPEVLGWKSAFEQAQELRESSEPEKIIQALEYATESAHLFPDSPVAKQAHELRAELLERLGRPDETHLARKRSEEFYKLLRP
;
A
#
# COMPACT_ATOMS: atom_id res chain seq x y z
N MET A 1 7.84 -82.02 18.69
CA MET A 1 8.75 -80.87 18.49
C MET A 1 7.94 -79.77 17.81
N ASN A 2 7.37 -78.83 18.58
CA ASN A 2 6.56 -77.74 18.07
C ASN A 2 7.47 -76.66 17.47
N ARG A 3 7.26 -76.30 16.20
CA ARG A 3 7.86 -75.12 15.57
C ARG A 3 6.83 -73.99 15.58
N ILE A 4 7.14 -72.93 16.33
CA ILE A 4 6.40 -71.67 16.32
C ILE A 4 6.91 -70.86 15.13
N LEU A 5 6.02 -70.50 14.21
CA LEU A 5 6.29 -69.63 13.07
C LEU A 5 5.98 -68.18 13.51
N PHE A 6 6.99 -67.32 13.60
CA PHE A 6 6.78 -65.88 13.77
C PHE A 6 6.57 -65.26 12.38
N LEU A 7 5.36 -64.78 12.10
CA LEU A 7 5.12 -63.86 10.98
C LEU A 7 5.53 -62.45 11.45
N PHE A 8 6.56 -61.89 10.83
CA PHE A 8 6.84 -60.45 10.90
C PHE A 8 5.96 -59.75 9.86
N SER A 9 4.99 -58.96 10.34
CA SER A 9 4.28 -57.99 9.51
C SER A 9 5.17 -56.75 9.37
N PHE A 10 5.61 -56.46 8.15
CA PHE A 10 6.34 -55.24 7.82
C PHE A 10 5.33 -54.16 7.48
N VAL A 11 5.08 -53.23 8.41
CA VAL A 11 4.28 -52.02 8.14
C VAL A 11 5.21 -51.02 7.49
N ILE A 12 5.02 -50.78 6.19
CA ILE A 12 5.66 -49.67 5.49
C ILE A 12 4.89 -48.41 5.87
N LEU A 13 5.43 -47.60 6.79
CA LEU A 13 5.02 -46.20 6.93
C LEU A 13 5.50 -45.46 5.69
N LEU A 14 4.58 -45.18 4.76
CA LEU A 14 4.78 -44.11 3.79
C LEU A 14 4.68 -42.80 4.57
N ALA A 15 5.82 -42.21 4.91
CA ALA A 15 5.86 -40.79 5.25
C ALA A 15 5.44 -40.04 3.98
N GLY A 16 4.20 -39.57 3.94
CA GLY A 16 3.78 -38.57 2.97
C GLY A 16 4.67 -37.36 3.17
N CYS A 17 5.56 -37.09 2.22
CA CYS A 17 6.09 -35.76 2.04
C CYS A 17 4.89 -34.96 1.52
N GLU A 18 4.17 -34.27 2.40
CA GLU A 18 3.30 -33.19 1.98
C GLU A 18 4.22 -32.16 1.33
N THR A 19 4.32 -32.23 -0.01
CA THR A 19 4.77 -31.08 -0.77
C THR A 19 3.75 -30.00 -0.50
N SER A 20 4.13 -28.93 0.20
CA SER A 20 3.29 -27.73 0.26
C SER A 20 2.91 -27.40 -1.17
N GLU A 21 1.61 -27.47 -1.49
CA GLU A 21 1.13 -27.01 -2.79
C GLU A 21 1.64 -25.58 -2.99
N ASN A 22 2.26 -25.31 -4.13
CA ASN A 22 2.68 -23.96 -4.45
C ASN A 22 1.42 -23.08 -4.52
N SER A 23 1.26 -22.16 -3.58
CA SER A 23 0.03 -21.36 -3.42
C SER A 23 -0.23 -20.40 -4.59
N ILE A 24 0.83 -20.12 -5.38
CA ILE A 24 0.82 -19.28 -6.58
C ILE A 24 0.45 -20.07 -7.84
N GLU A 25 0.69 -21.39 -7.86
CA GLU A 25 0.51 -22.21 -9.07
C GLU A 25 -0.93 -22.12 -9.60
N GLY A 26 -1.07 -21.76 -10.88
CA GLY A 26 -2.36 -21.64 -11.56
C GLY A 26 -3.16 -20.38 -11.22
N LYS A 27 -2.61 -19.43 -10.44
CA LYS A 27 -3.24 -18.12 -10.18
C LYS A 27 -3.08 -17.19 -11.38
N THR A 28 -4.12 -16.42 -11.69
CA THR A 28 -4.05 -15.33 -12.66
C THR A 28 -3.75 -14.03 -11.92
N ILE A 29 -2.56 -13.46 -12.14
CA ILE A 29 -2.09 -12.25 -11.47
C ILE A 29 -1.90 -11.14 -12.50
N VAL A 30 -2.54 -9.99 -12.29
CA VAL A 30 -2.30 -8.80 -13.11
C VAL A 30 -1.32 -7.87 -12.40
N LEU A 31 -0.21 -7.61 -13.08
CA LEU A 31 0.77 -6.61 -12.67
C LEU A 31 0.59 -5.34 -13.49
N ASP A 32 0.52 -4.21 -12.80
CA ASP A 32 0.38 -2.90 -13.38
C ASP A 32 1.59 -2.03 -13.02
N PRO A 33 2.64 -2.00 -13.87
CA PRO A 33 3.71 -1.03 -13.67
C PRO A 33 3.14 0.38 -13.88
N GLY A 34 3.08 1.16 -12.80
CA GLY A 34 2.49 2.50 -12.79
C GLY A 34 3.09 3.41 -13.86
N HIS A 35 2.29 4.34 -14.40
CA HIS A 35 2.71 5.32 -15.41
C HIS A 35 3.19 4.69 -16.73
N GLY A 36 4.10 5.36 -17.46
CA GLY A 36 4.67 4.90 -18.74
C GLY A 36 4.42 5.92 -19.86
N GLY A 37 5.42 6.13 -20.72
CA GLY A 37 5.32 7.01 -21.88
C GLY A 37 5.12 8.50 -21.55
N THR A 38 5.36 8.90 -20.30
CA THR A 38 5.03 10.23 -19.77
C THR A 38 6.18 11.24 -19.80
N ALA A 39 7.38 10.85 -20.23
CA ALA A 39 8.59 11.66 -20.11
C ALA A 39 8.50 13.07 -20.73
N GLU A 40 7.76 13.22 -21.82
CA GLU A 40 7.60 14.49 -22.54
C GLU A 40 6.60 15.46 -21.87
N VAL A 41 5.71 14.97 -20.99
CA VAL A 41 4.60 15.76 -20.42
C VAL A 41 4.59 15.81 -18.89
N ASP A 42 5.28 14.89 -18.23
CA ASP A 42 5.40 14.82 -16.79
C ASP A 42 6.83 15.11 -16.35
N HIS A 43 6.98 16.19 -15.60
CA HIS A 43 8.26 16.64 -15.04
C HIS A 43 8.31 16.57 -13.51
N TYR A 44 7.25 16.10 -12.84
CA TYR A 44 7.23 15.99 -11.37
C TYR A 44 7.51 14.57 -10.86
N ARG A 45 7.44 13.56 -11.74
CA ARG A 45 7.84 12.16 -11.44
C ARG A 45 9.31 11.83 -11.71
N VAL A 46 10.19 12.79 -11.40
CA VAL A 46 11.62 12.70 -11.69
C VAL A 46 12.42 12.90 -10.40
N GLY A 47 13.28 11.93 -10.09
CA GLY A 47 14.19 11.97 -8.96
C GLY A 47 15.32 12.99 -9.12
N PRO A 48 16.06 13.29 -8.04
CA PRO A 48 17.11 14.31 -8.02
C PRO A 48 18.19 14.20 -9.11
N THR A 49 18.46 13.00 -9.59
CA THR A 49 19.49 12.71 -10.59
C THR A 49 18.93 12.17 -11.91
N GLY A 50 17.62 12.35 -12.13
CA GLY A 50 16.94 12.09 -13.40
C GLY A 50 16.30 10.71 -13.52
N GLU A 51 16.28 9.91 -12.45
CA GLU A 51 15.52 8.65 -12.46
C GLU A 51 14.02 8.95 -12.54
N ARG A 52 13.25 8.13 -13.25
CA ARG A 52 11.81 8.34 -13.40
C ARG A 52 11.02 7.20 -12.78
N GLU A 53 9.90 7.55 -12.16
CA GLU A 53 9.02 6.58 -11.50
C GLU A 53 8.57 5.47 -12.47
N GLU A 54 8.15 5.82 -13.68
CA GLU A 54 7.71 4.86 -14.70
C GLU A 54 8.78 3.82 -15.07
N TRP A 55 10.07 4.17 -14.95
CA TRP A 55 11.18 3.28 -15.27
C TRP A 55 11.48 2.33 -14.12
N ILE A 56 11.46 2.83 -12.88
CA ILE A 56 11.64 2.02 -11.68
C ILE A 56 10.50 0.98 -11.61
N ASN A 57 9.25 1.45 -11.71
CA ASN A 57 8.06 0.60 -11.67
C ASN A 57 8.13 -0.52 -12.72
N LEU A 58 8.57 -0.20 -13.95
CA LEU A 58 8.71 -1.19 -15.02
C LEU A 58 9.79 -2.23 -14.71
N ARG A 59 10.96 -1.81 -14.19
CA ARG A 59 12.06 -2.74 -13.86
C ARG A 59 11.62 -3.76 -12.82
N VAL A 60 11.02 -3.30 -11.71
CA VAL A 60 10.52 -4.19 -10.65
C VAL A 60 9.44 -5.12 -11.18
N ALA A 61 8.48 -4.61 -11.95
CA ALA A 61 7.38 -5.40 -12.46
C ALA A 61 7.81 -6.51 -13.43
N LEU A 62 8.81 -6.25 -14.29
CA LEU A 62 9.36 -7.27 -15.19
C LEU A 62 10.09 -8.38 -14.40
N MET A 63 10.86 -8.02 -13.37
CA MET A 63 11.49 -9.01 -12.50
C MET A 63 10.46 -9.84 -11.73
N LEU A 64 9.42 -9.19 -11.20
CA LEU A 64 8.33 -9.85 -10.51
C LEU A 64 7.55 -10.79 -11.44
N GLN A 65 7.32 -10.38 -12.70
CA GLN A 65 6.68 -11.22 -13.70
C GLN A 65 7.45 -12.53 -13.88
N ASP A 66 8.76 -12.45 -14.11
CA ASP A 66 9.60 -13.64 -14.34
C ASP A 66 9.51 -14.59 -13.13
N LEU A 67 9.66 -14.06 -11.91
CA LEU A 67 9.62 -14.86 -10.69
C LEU A 67 8.23 -15.50 -10.45
N LEU A 68 7.13 -14.77 -10.67
CA LEU A 68 5.78 -15.34 -10.52
C LEU A 68 5.47 -16.42 -11.55
N ILE A 69 5.98 -16.28 -12.78
CA ILE A 69 5.88 -17.33 -13.82
C ILE A 69 6.67 -18.58 -13.40
N GLU A 70 7.84 -18.42 -12.78
CA GLU A 70 8.62 -19.53 -12.22
C GLU A 70 7.86 -20.28 -11.11
N GLU A 71 7.06 -19.56 -10.32
CA GLU A 71 6.13 -20.10 -9.31
C GLU A 71 4.81 -20.65 -9.92
N GLY A 72 4.67 -20.63 -11.25
CA GLY A 72 3.55 -21.25 -11.95
C GLY A 72 2.29 -20.40 -12.08
N ALA A 73 2.36 -19.09 -11.84
CA ALA A 73 1.24 -18.18 -12.12
C ALA A 73 1.09 -17.87 -13.61
N GLU A 74 -0.14 -17.55 -14.02
CA GLU A 74 -0.42 -16.81 -15.25
C GLU A 74 -0.31 -15.31 -14.95
N VAL A 75 0.73 -14.66 -15.47
CA VAL A 75 0.98 -13.22 -15.24
C VAL A 75 0.61 -12.40 -16.46
N LEU A 76 -0.30 -11.43 -16.26
CA LEU A 76 -0.67 -10.45 -17.27
C LEU A 76 -0.13 -9.06 -16.89
N MET A 77 0.53 -8.41 -17.83
CA MET A 77 1.12 -7.09 -17.63
C MET A 77 0.24 -6.03 -18.30
N THR A 78 -0.03 -4.91 -17.63
CA THR A 78 -0.70 -3.77 -18.29
C THR A 78 0.21 -3.11 -19.32
N ARG A 79 1.53 -3.15 -19.11
CA ARG A 79 2.57 -2.75 -20.07
C ARG A 79 3.87 -3.52 -19.81
N THR A 80 4.67 -3.71 -20.86
CA THR A 80 6.01 -4.35 -20.78
C THR A 80 7.13 -3.45 -21.31
N ASP A 81 6.79 -2.23 -21.69
CA ASP A 81 7.70 -1.18 -22.14
C ASP A 81 7.27 0.18 -21.58
N ASP A 82 7.99 1.24 -21.94
CA ASP A 82 7.70 2.62 -21.53
C ASP A 82 6.57 3.24 -22.38
N SER A 83 5.39 2.62 -22.36
CA SER A 83 4.17 3.08 -23.03
C SER A 83 3.11 3.56 -22.06
N ASP A 84 2.32 4.55 -22.48
CA ASP A 84 1.15 4.99 -21.74
C ASP A 84 -0.02 4.03 -21.98
N VAL A 85 -0.70 3.68 -20.89
CA VAL A 85 -1.89 2.81 -20.87
C VAL A 85 -2.93 3.46 -19.99
N GLY A 86 -4.17 3.57 -20.49
CA GLY A 86 -5.24 4.28 -19.80
C GLY A 86 -5.61 3.61 -18.46
N LEU A 87 -5.88 4.41 -17.43
CA LEU A 87 -6.20 3.89 -16.08
C LEU A 87 -7.38 2.91 -16.05
N GLN A 88 -8.37 3.12 -16.91
CA GLN A 88 -9.51 2.19 -17.02
C GLN A 88 -9.11 0.88 -17.70
N GLU A 89 -8.26 0.92 -18.73
CA GLU A 89 -7.77 -0.25 -19.45
C GLU A 89 -6.94 -1.16 -18.55
N ARG A 90 -6.07 -0.57 -17.70
CA ARG A 90 -5.30 -1.28 -16.67
C ARG A 90 -6.18 -2.13 -15.77
N ALA A 91 -7.25 -1.55 -15.23
CA ALA A 91 -8.19 -2.27 -14.37
C ALA A 91 -9.03 -3.29 -15.15
N GLN A 92 -9.41 -2.96 -16.39
CA GLN A 92 -10.22 -3.83 -17.23
C GLN A 92 -9.48 -5.12 -17.57
N LEU A 93 -8.15 -5.08 -17.73
CA LEU A 93 -7.33 -6.28 -17.93
C LEU A 93 -7.53 -7.30 -16.79
N ALA A 94 -7.59 -6.85 -15.53
CA ALA A 94 -7.84 -7.72 -14.39
C ALA A 94 -9.28 -8.25 -14.35
N VAL A 95 -10.26 -7.40 -14.65
CA VAL A 95 -11.68 -7.77 -14.66
C VAL A 95 -11.98 -8.79 -15.77
N ASP A 96 -11.51 -8.54 -16.99
CA ASP A 96 -11.80 -9.38 -18.16
C ASP A 96 -11.17 -10.77 -18.05
N ASN A 97 -10.05 -10.89 -17.34
CA ASN A 97 -9.33 -12.15 -17.15
C ASN A 97 -9.64 -12.84 -15.81
N ASN A 98 -10.63 -12.34 -15.05
CA ASN A 98 -11.00 -12.89 -13.73
C ASN A 98 -9.79 -13.07 -12.81
N ALA A 99 -8.93 -12.05 -12.74
CA ALA A 99 -7.69 -12.12 -11.97
C ALA A 99 -7.95 -12.47 -10.50
N ASP A 100 -7.09 -13.32 -9.94
CA ASP A 100 -7.06 -13.63 -8.51
C ASP A 100 -6.45 -12.48 -7.69
N LEU A 101 -5.59 -11.68 -8.32
CA LEU A 101 -4.89 -10.56 -7.70
C LEU A 101 -4.56 -9.46 -8.73
N PHE A 102 -4.73 -8.20 -8.32
CA PHE A 102 -4.27 -7.02 -9.06
C PHE A 102 -3.23 -6.24 -8.24
N LEU A 103 -2.00 -6.12 -8.75
CA LEU A 103 -0.92 -5.39 -8.10
C LEU A 103 -0.44 -4.26 -8.98
N SER A 104 -0.66 -3.02 -8.55
CA SER A 104 -0.10 -1.85 -9.20
C SER A 104 1.17 -1.41 -8.47
N ILE A 105 2.28 -1.32 -9.19
CA ILE A 105 3.62 -1.12 -8.64
C ILE A 105 4.04 0.32 -8.89
N HIS A 106 4.35 1.03 -7.81
CA HIS A 106 4.67 2.45 -7.77
C HIS A 106 5.83 2.75 -6.80
N HIS A 107 6.40 3.95 -6.95
CA HIS A 107 7.40 4.51 -6.05
C HIS A 107 7.03 5.95 -5.76
N ASN A 108 6.98 6.32 -4.48
CA ASN A 108 6.33 7.55 -4.06
C ASN A 108 7.22 8.78 -4.29
N ALA A 109 6.60 9.95 -4.15
CA ALA A 109 7.27 11.23 -4.18
C ALA A 109 6.66 12.21 -3.19
N ILE A 110 7.53 12.99 -2.58
CA ILE A 110 7.16 14.15 -1.79
C ILE A 110 8.29 15.18 -1.78
N ALA A 111 7.95 16.47 -1.64
CA ALA A 111 8.92 17.56 -1.56
C ALA A 111 9.89 17.45 -0.36
N ASP A 112 9.48 16.81 0.73
CA ASP A 112 10.36 16.52 1.88
C ASP A 112 11.28 15.34 1.54
N THR A 113 12.45 15.63 0.98
CA THR A 113 13.42 14.62 0.51
C THR A 113 14.03 13.78 1.64
N SER A 114 13.71 14.06 2.91
CA SER A 114 14.11 13.22 4.04
C SER A 114 13.20 12.01 4.23
N VAL A 115 12.05 11.96 3.54
CA VAL A 115 11.03 10.93 3.71
C VAL A 115 11.40 9.69 2.91
N ASN A 116 11.32 8.52 3.54
CA ASN A 116 11.40 7.24 2.85
C ASN A 116 10.79 6.13 3.73
N PHE A 117 9.71 5.50 3.28
CA PHE A 117 9.07 4.35 3.94
C PHE A 117 8.02 3.72 3.00
N PRO A 118 7.60 2.46 3.21
CA PRO A 118 6.55 1.84 2.39
C PRO A 118 5.16 2.43 2.66
N VAL A 119 4.44 2.73 1.58
CA VAL A 119 3.00 3.05 1.60
C VAL A 119 2.26 2.06 0.70
N VAL A 120 1.12 1.54 1.16
CA VAL A 120 0.31 0.63 0.36
C VAL A 120 -1.13 1.10 0.35
N TYR A 121 -1.72 1.29 -0.83
CA TYR A 121 -3.10 1.70 -0.97
C TYR A 121 -4.03 0.54 -1.27
N PHE A 122 -5.18 0.50 -0.61
CA PHE A 122 -6.34 -0.32 -0.98
C PHE A 122 -7.56 0.57 -1.27
N HIS A 123 -8.53 0.08 -2.04
CA HIS A 123 -9.73 0.89 -2.34
C HIS A 123 -10.76 0.84 -1.22
N GLY A 124 -11.29 2.02 -0.84
CA GLY A 124 -12.47 2.15 0.01
C GLY A 124 -12.18 1.99 1.51
N ASN A 125 -13.12 1.41 2.25
CA ASN A 125 -13.04 1.28 3.72
C ASN A 125 -12.41 -0.07 4.14
N ALA A 126 -11.56 -0.05 5.17
CA ALA A 126 -10.94 -1.25 5.74
C ALA A 126 -11.96 -2.32 6.18
N SER A 127 -13.12 -1.91 6.67
CA SER A 127 -14.21 -2.81 7.12
C SER A 127 -14.97 -3.51 5.97
N GLU A 128 -14.77 -3.03 4.74
CA GLU A 128 -15.43 -3.49 3.51
C GLU A 128 -14.47 -4.26 2.61
N ASN A 129 -13.26 -3.74 2.40
CA ASN A 129 -12.23 -4.37 1.58
C ASN A 129 -11.17 -5.06 2.46
N ARG A 130 -11.54 -6.18 3.08
CA ARG A 130 -10.61 -6.90 3.98
C ARG A 130 -9.50 -7.62 3.20
N ALA A 131 -9.78 -8.07 1.97
CA ALA A 131 -8.77 -8.70 1.11
C ALA A 131 -7.64 -7.74 0.76
N GLY A 132 -7.97 -6.54 0.24
CA GLY A 132 -6.97 -5.52 -0.09
C GLY A 132 -6.20 -5.06 1.15
N LEU A 133 -6.86 -4.95 2.30
CA LEU A 133 -6.17 -4.65 3.56
C LEU A 133 -5.21 -5.78 4.00
N GLN A 134 -5.64 -7.04 3.91
CA GLN A 134 -4.80 -8.19 4.24
C GLN A 134 -3.57 -8.23 3.33
N LEU A 135 -3.79 -8.18 2.01
CA LEU A 135 -2.74 -8.16 1.01
C LEU A 135 -1.76 -7.01 1.25
N GLY A 136 -2.28 -5.79 1.47
CA GLY A 136 -1.43 -4.63 1.67
C GLY A 136 -0.59 -4.68 2.95
N LYS A 137 -1.09 -5.33 4.02
CA LYS A 137 -0.28 -5.56 5.22
C LYS A 137 0.85 -6.55 4.99
N ILE A 138 0.57 -7.65 4.30
CA ILE A 138 1.56 -8.69 4.00
C ILE A 138 2.65 -8.10 3.10
N LEU A 139 2.27 -7.55 1.94
CA LEU A 139 3.24 -7.02 0.97
C LEU A 139 3.99 -5.81 1.54
N GLY A 140 3.30 -4.91 2.24
CA GLY A 140 3.95 -3.76 2.87
C GLY A 140 5.01 -4.18 3.90
N GLN A 141 4.74 -5.22 4.70
CA GLN A 141 5.74 -5.75 5.64
C GLN A 141 6.92 -6.42 4.91
N LYS A 142 6.66 -7.20 3.85
CA LYS A 142 7.72 -7.83 3.06
C LYS A 142 8.65 -6.81 2.41
N ILE A 143 8.09 -5.72 1.86
CA ILE A 143 8.88 -4.60 1.34
C ILE A 143 9.73 -3.98 2.45
N ASN A 144 9.15 -3.75 3.63
CA ASN A 144 9.86 -3.18 4.77
C ASN A 144 11.04 -4.05 5.21
N ASP A 145 10.82 -5.35 5.34
CA ASP A 145 11.86 -6.31 5.74
C ASP A 145 13.00 -6.35 4.71
N ALA A 146 12.70 -6.28 3.41
CA ALA A 146 13.67 -6.41 2.33
C ALA A 146 14.44 -5.12 2.02
N LEU A 147 13.79 -3.96 2.08
CA LEU A 147 14.33 -2.67 1.63
C LEU A 147 14.77 -1.77 2.78
N PHE A 148 14.23 -2.00 3.98
CA PHE A 148 14.39 -1.14 5.16
C PHE A 148 14.80 -1.93 6.42
N ASP A 149 15.20 -3.18 6.28
CA ASP A 149 15.59 -4.08 7.38
C ASP A 149 14.51 -4.22 8.49
N GLY A 150 13.24 -3.94 8.14
CA GLY A 150 12.12 -3.94 9.08
C GLY A 150 12.08 -2.73 10.03
N GLU A 151 12.94 -1.72 9.84
CA GLU A 151 13.11 -0.61 10.79
C GLU A 151 12.16 0.57 10.55
N GLU A 152 11.59 0.70 9.36
CA GLU A 152 10.67 1.78 9.01
C GLU A 152 9.20 1.42 9.29
N PRO A 153 8.31 2.41 9.47
CA PRO A 153 6.88 2.15 9.58
C PRO A 153 6.28 1.80 8.22
N VAL A 154 5.33 0.88 8.20
CA VAL A 154 4.52 0.59 6.99
C VAL A 154 3.15 1.22 7.14
N LEU A 155 2.78 2.09 6.20
CA LEU A 155 1.43 2.61 6.13
C LEU A 155 0.60 1.86 5.09
N VAL A 156 -0.39 1.09 5.55
CA VAL A 156 -1.46 0.60 4.68
C VAL A 156 -2.65 1.54 4.78
N ALA A 157 -2.97 2.23 3.69
CA ALA A 157 -3.96 3.29 3.65
C ALA A 157 -5.08 3.05 2.64
N SER A 158 -6.25 3.63 2.91
CA SER A 158 -7.27 3.77 1.87
C SER A 158 -6.79 4.73 0.79
N ASP A 159 -7.06 4.46 -0.48
CA ASP A 159 -6.82 5.40 -1.57
C ASP A 159 -7.62 6.72 -1.46
N HIS A 160 -8.66 6.75 -0.60
CA HIS A 160 -9.40 7.96 -0.27
C HIS A 160 -8.63 8.92 0.64
N THR A 161 -7.44 8.56 1.15
CA THR A 161 -6.57 9.51 1.85
C THR A 161 -6.00 10.56 0.89
N ILE A 162 -5.66 10.14 -0.34
CA ILE A 162 -5.14 11.01 -1.40
C ILE A 162 -6.27 11.42 -2.35
N PHE A 163 -6.96 10.45 -2.95
CA PHE A 163 -8.00 10.68 -3.96
C PHE A 163 -9.38 10.74 -3.32
N THR A 164 -9.57 11.75 -2.47
CA THR A 164 -10.63 11.85 -1.45
C THR A 164 -12.07 11.76 -1.96
N ARG A 165 -12.31 11.98 -3.25
CA ARG A 165 -13.65 11.90 -3.86
C ARG A 165 -14.00 10.52 -4.39
N SER A 166 -13.04 9.79 -4.95
CA SER A 166 -13.33 8.62 -5.78
C SER A 166 -12.36 7.46 -5.59
N GLY A 167 -11.28 7.63 -4.83
CA GLY A 167 -10.16 6.69 -4.83
C GLY A 167 -9.40 6.69 -6.16
N THR A 168 -8.40 5.83 -6.26
CA THR A 168 -7.62 5.64 -7.49
C THR A 168 -8.48 4.96 -8.54
N ALA A 169 -8.29 5.31 -9.82
CA ALA A 169 -9.08 4.71 -10.88
C ALA A 169 -8.83 3.20 -11.01
N VAL A 170 -7.57 2.77 -10.95
CA VAL A 170 -7.21 1.35 -11.10
C VAL A 170 -7.86 0.49 -10.02
N LEU A 171 -7.78 0.88 -8.74
CA LEU A 171 -8.39 0.11 -7.65
C LEU A 171 -9.91 0.27 -7.58
N ARG A 172 -10.45 1.44 -7.96
CA ARG A 172 -11.91 1.64 -8.02
C ARG A 172 -12.55 0.74 -9.06
N HIS A 173 -11.92 0.60 -10.22
CA HIS A 173 -12.45 -0.14 -11.37
C HIS A 173 -12.16 -1.65 -11.31
N SER A 174 -11.15 -2.09 -10.55
CA SER A 174 -10.90 -3.52 -10.26
C SER A 174 -11.56 -4.02 -8.97
N TYR A 175 -12.41 -3.20 -8.32
CA TYR A 175 -13.01 -3.55 -7.04
C TYR A 175 -13.83 -4.85 -7.10
N GLY A 176 -13.59 -5.73 -6.12
CA GLY A 176 -14.10 -7.11 -6.11
C GLY A 176 -12.99 -8.13 -6.33
N ILE A 177 -11.85 -7.71 -6.87
CA ILE A 177 -10.59 -8.46 -6.91
C ILE A 177 -9.69 -7.97 -5.77
N PRO A 178 -8.96 -8.84 -5.05
CA PRO A 178 -7.88 -8.42 -4.15
C PRO A 178 -6.87 -7.53 -4.90
N GLY A 179 -6.89 -6.23 -4.62
CA GLY A 179 -6.13 -5.25 -5.37
C GLY A 179 -5.53 -4.15 -4.50
N ILE A 180 -4.25 -3.85 -4.74
CA ILE A 180 -3.51 -2.79 -4.04
C ILE A 180 -2.61 -2.00 -5.01
N ILE A 181 -2.18 -0.81 -4.57
CA ILE A 181 -1.03 -0.09 -5.12
C ILE A 181 0.08 -0.15 -4.07
N THR A 182 1.26 -0.63 -4.43
CA THR A 182 2.46 -0.54 -3.57
C THR A 182 3.27 0.67 -3.98
N GLU A 183 3.56 1.54 -3.01
CA GLU A 183 4.55 2.60 -3.10
C GLU A 183 5.75 2.16 -2.23
N ALA A 184 6.71 1.46 -2.83
CA ALA A 184 7.71 0.71 -2.06
C ALA A 184 8.66 1.63 -1.28
N SER A 185 9.07 2.73 -1.90
CA SER A 185 9.98 3.73 -1.33
C SER A 185 9.75 5.10 -1.99
N PHE A 186 10.53 6.13 -1.61
CA PHE A 186 10.39 7.49 -2.14
C PHE A 186 11.56 7.86 -3.04
N PHE A 187 11.35 7.96 -4.36
CA PHE A 187 12.43 8.30 -5.31
C PHE A 187 12.91 9.76 -5.18
N THR A 188 12.19 10.60 -4.43
CA THR A 188 12.63 11.97 -4.10
C THR A 188 13.70 12.00 -3.00
N ASN A 189 13.87 10.90 -2.26
CA ASN A 189 14.99 10.72 -1.34
C ASN A 189 16.28 10.43 -2.15
N PRO A 190 17.35 11.24 -2.02
CA PRO A 190 18.53 11.10 -2.88
C PRO A 190 19.29 9.78 -2.72
N ASP A 191 19.37 9.26 -1.49
CA ASP A 191 20.07 7.99 -1.21
C ASP A 191 19.24 6.80 -1.70
N GLU A 192 17.91 6.91 -1.64
CA GLU A 192 16.99 5.92 -2.18
C GLU A 192 17.00 5.90 -3.71
N GLU A 193 17.00 7.07 -4.37
CA GLU A 193 17.09 7.16 -5.83
C GLU A 193 18.34 6.44 -6.37
N GLN A 194 19.48 6.51 -5.66
CA GLN A 194 20.67 5.76 -6.07
C GLN A 194 20.46 4.24 -5.98
N ARG A 195 19.81 3.75 -4.93
CA ARG A 195 19.50 2.32 -4.75
C ARG A 195 18.53 1.81 -5.80
N LEU A 196 17.49 2.60 -6.14
CA LEU A 196 16.49 2.23 -7.15
C LEU A 196 17.05 2.08 -8.58
N LYS A 197 18.29 2.53 -8.82
CA LYS A 197 19.02 2.30 -10.07
C LYS A 197 19.75 0.96 -10.10
N GLU A 198 19.94 0.32 -8.96
CA GLU A 198 20.68 -0.93 -8.83
C GLU A 198 19.76 -2.11 -9.13
N GLU A 199 20.14 -2.97 -10.07
CA GLU A 199 19.35 -4.14 -10.48
C GLU A 199 19.07 -5.07 -9.29
N ASP A 200 20.07 -5.35 -8.46
CA ASP A 200 19.94 -6.20 -7.28
C ASP A 200 18.97 -5.64 -6.24
N TYR A 201 18.85 -4.30 -6.13
CA TYR A 201 17.89 -3.67 -5.20
C TYR A 201 16.45 -3.84 -5.70
N ASN A 202 16.22 -3.59 -6.99
CA ASN A 202 14.91 -3.83 -7.63
C ASN A 202 14.51 -5.33 -7.55
N ARG A 203 15.49 -6.23 -7.67
CA ARG A 203 15.26 -7.68 -7.54
C ARG A 203 14.83 -8.07 -6.12
N LYS A 204 15.43 -7.49 -5.08
CA LYS A 204 15.01 -7.73 -3.68
C LYS A 204 13.56 -7.36 -3.44
N GLU A 205 13.11 -6.24 -4.01
CA GLU A 205 11.69 -5.85 -3.94
C GLU A 205 10.80 -6.89 -4.63
N ALA A 206 11.16 -7.31 -5.85
CA ALA A 206 10.41 -8.31 -6.58
C ALA A 206 10.33 -9.66 -5.83
N GLU A 207 11.44 -10.13 -5.26
CA GLU A 207 11.48 -11.36 -4.43
C GLU A 207 10.58 -11.22 -3.19
N ALA A 208 10.62 -10.08 -2.50
CA ALA A 208 9.76 -9.80 -1.36
C ALA A 208 8.26 -9.79 -1.73
N LEU A 209 7.93 -9.27 -2.91
CA LEU A 209 6.56 -9.29 -3.43
C LEU A 209 6.08 -10.71 -3.75
N VAL A 210 6.94 -11.57 -4.33
CA VAL A 210 6.60 -13.00 -4.55
C VAL A 210 6.32 -13.70 -3.23
N GLU A 211 7.19 -13.54 -2.23
CA GLU A 211 6.97 -14.12 -0.90
C GLU A 211 5.65 -13.65 -0.29
N GLY A 212 5.35 -12.35 -0.38
CA GLY A 212 4.12 -11.79 0.15
C GLY A 212 2.87 -12.27 -0.59
N ILE A 213 2.94 -12.43 -1.91
CA ILE A 213 1.85 -12.97 -2.72
C ILE A 213 1.61 -14.45 -2.37
N SER A 214 2.67 -15.23 -2.21
CA SER A 214 2.57 -16.63 -1.76
C SER A 214 1.89 -16.72 -0.39
N GLU A 215 2.36 -15.93 0.59
CA GLU A 215 1.77 -15.88 1.93
C GLU A 215 0.29 -15.46 1.90
N PHE A 216 -0.07 -14.51 1.03
CA PHE A 216 -1.46 -14.09 0.86
C PHE A 216 -2.36 -15.22 0.35
N PHE A 217 -1.91 -15.97 -0.67
CA PHE A 217 -2.69 -17.09 -1.20
C PHE A 217 -2.76 -18.28 -0.24
N GLU A 218 -1.69 -18.57 0.51
CA GLU A 218 -1.70 -19.56 1.58
C GLU A 218 -2.70 -19.22 2.69
N ALA A 219 -2.77 -17.94 3.09
CA ALA A 219 -3.69 -17.48 4.12
C ALA A 219 -5.16 -17.51 3.67
N GLY A 220 -5.40 -17.47 2.36
CA GLY A 220 -6.73 -17.33 1.76
C GLY A 220 -7.25 -15.91 1.86
N ALA A 221 -7.80 -15.40 0.74
CA ALA A 221 -8.30 -14.05 0.65
C ALA A 221 -9.51 -13.82 1.58
N GLU A 222 -9.40 -12.82 2.45
CA GLU A 222 -10.52 -12.28 3.22
C GLU A 222 -11.60 -11.67 2.28
N PRO A 223 -12.87 -11.50 2.73
CA PRO A 223 -13.93 -11.07 1.84
C PRO A 223 -13.87 -9.58 1.48
N ILE A 224 -14.30 -9.27 0.26
CA ILE A 224 -14.62 -7.91 -0.20
C ILE A 224 -16.14 -7.76 -0.18
N LYS A 225 -16.66 -6.74 0.50
CA LYS A 225 -18.09 -6.42 0.56
C LYS A 225 -18.45 -5.37 -0.48
N GLU A 226 -19.74 -5.13 -0.68
CA GLU A 226 -20.20 -3.99 -1.47
C GLU A 226 -19.70 -2.66 -0.90
N LYS A 227 -19.37 -1.72 -1.80
CA LYS A 227 -18.88 -0.39 -1.44
C LYS A 227 -19.91 0.35 -0.58
N PHE A 228 -19.43 1.02 0.46
CA PHE A 228 -20.26 1.81 1.39
C PHE A 228 -21.34 1.01 2.12
N SER A 229 -21.23 -0.32 2.17
CA SER A 229 -22.16 -1.17 2.91
C SER A 229 -22.02 -1.07 4.44
N LYS A 230 -20.95 -0.44 4.94
CA LYS A 230 -20.69 -0.20 6.37
C LYS A 230 -20.62 1.28 6.70
N ILE A 231 -19.92 2.06 5.90
CA ILE A 231 -19.73 3.48 6.18
C ILE A 231 -19.40 4.28 4.92
N GLU A 232 -19.93 5.48 4.84
CA GLU A 232 -19.53 6.48 3.85
C GLU A 232 -18.92 7.66 4.58
N LEU A 233 -17.65 7.96 4.29
CA LEU A 233 -16.93 9.07 4.90
C LEU A 233 -16.85 10.25 3.92
N PRO A 234 -17.13 11.48 4.37
CA PRO A 234 -17.01 12.64 3.51
C PRO A 234 -15.54 12.88 3.15
N SER A 235 -15.33 13.51 1.99
CA SER A 235 -14.03 13.96 1.54
C SER A 235 -13.35 14.84 2.61
N PHE A 236 -12.05 14.63 2.80
CA PHE A 236 -11.20 15.48 3.61
C PHE A 236 -10.27 16.28 2.67
N PRO A 237 -10.16 17.61 2.77
CA PRO A 237 -9.28 18.36 1.87
C PRO A 237 -7.80 18.04 2.12
N VAL A 238 -7.07 17.70 1.07
CA VAL A 238 -5.64 17.31 1.12
C VAL A 238 -4.90 17.83 -0.11
N LEU A 239 -3.57 17.93 -0.03
CA LEU A 239 -2.71 18.02 -1.21
C LEU A 239 -2.66 16.65 -1.90
N GLN A 240 -3.03 16.62 -3.17
CA GLN A 240 -2.97 15.42 -4.02
C GLN A 240 -1.77 15.52 -4.98
N ALA A 241 -1.21 14.38 -5.39
CA ALA A 241 -0.24 14.25 -6.48
C ALA A 241 0.76 15.43 -6.57
N GLU A 242 0.69 16.27 -7.61
CA GLU A 242 1.55 17.44 -7.85
C GLU A 242 1.63 18.41 -6.66
N GLY A 243 0.54 18.61 -5.92
CA GLY A 243 0.51 19.48 -4.75
C GLY A 243 1.49 19.03 -3.65
N ARG A 244 1.77 17.72 -3.56
CA ARG A 244 2.74 17.15 -2.60
C ARG A 244 4.21 17.46 -2.97
N MET A 245 4.44 18.02 -4.14
CA MET A 245 5.75 18.53 -4.57
C MET A 245 5.93 20.03 -4.30
N SER A 246 4.92 20.69 -3.71
CA SER A 246 5.01 22.11 -3.37
C SER A 246 5.84 22.35 -2.08
N PRO A 247 6.44 23.54 -1.90
CA PRO A 247 7.19 23.89 -0.68
C PRO A 247 6.33 23.90 0.60
N GLU A 248 5.02 24.09 0.49
CA GLU A 248 4.09 24.13 1.62
C GLU A 248 4.13 22.83 2.42
N VAL A 249 4.37 21.71 1.73
CA VAL A 249 4.43 20.38 2.33
C VAL A 249 5.45 20.34 3.46
N LEU A 250 6.59 21.04 3.38
CA LEU A 250 7.64 21.02 4.39
C LEU A 250 7.14 21.39 5.81
N GLY A 251 5.98 22.05 5.93
CA GLY A 251 5.33 22.34 7.20
C GLY A 251 4.60 21.17 7.86
N TRP A 252 4.48 20.00 7.22
CA TRP A 252 3.64 18.90 7.67
C TRP A 252 4.00 18.38 9.08
N LYS A 253 5.30 18.25 9.38
CA LYS A 253 5.82 17.85 10.71
C LYS A 253 5.59 18.93 11.75
N SER A 254 6.00 20.16 11.45
CA SER A 254 5.95 21.27 12.41
C SER A 254 4.51 21.69 12.75
N ALA A 255 3.57 21.57 11.80
CA ALA A 255 2.15 21.72 12.09
C ALA A 255 1.68 20.67 13.10
N PHE A 256 2.05 19.40 12.93
CA PHE A 256 1.66 18.37 13.91
C PHE A 256 2.30 18.60 15.29
N GLU A 257 3.56 19.00 15.34
CA GLU A 257 4.25 19.35 16.59
C GLU A 257 3.55 20.51 17.32
N GLN A 258 3.17 21.58 16.62
CA GLN A 258 2.42 22.70 17.19
C GLN A 258 1.03 22.26 17.69
N ALA A 259 0.37 21.34 16.98
CA ALA A 259 -0.89 20.75 17.43
C ALA A 259 -0.70 19.97 18.76
N GLN A 260 0.40 19.22 18.89
CA GLN A 260 0.73 18.47 20.10
C GLN A 260 1.07 19.40 21.28
N GLU A 261 1.79 20.49 21.05
CA GLU A 261 2.12 21.48 22.09
C GLU A 261 0.85 22.10 22.74
N LEU A 262 -0.18 22.33 21.93
CA LEU A 262 -1.45 22.89 22.37
C LEU A 262 -2.46 21.84 22.84
N ARG A 263 -2.15 20.54 22.72
CA ARG A 263 -3.06 19.42 22.98
C ARG A 263 -3.73 19.52 24.34
N GLU A 264 -2.99 19.78 25.42
CA GLU A 264 -3.53 19.78 26.79
C GLU A 264 -4.17 21.12 27.21
N SER A 265 -4.21 22.11 26.33
CA SER A 265 -4.72 23.45 26.70
C SER A 265 -6.21 23.42 27.04
N SER A 266 -6.61 24.04 28.15
CA SER A 266 -8.03 24.19 28.51
C SER A 266 -8.70 25.43 27.89
N GLU A 267 -7.94 26.30 27.21
CA GLU A 267 -8.46 27.50 26.57
C GLU A 267 -9.10 27.15 25.20
N PRO A 268 -10.40 27.44 24.97
CA PRO A 268 -11.08 27.05 23.72
C PRO A 268 -10.37 27.53 22.45
N GLU A 269 -9.81 28.74 22.46
CA GLU A 269 -9.07 29.30 21.32
C GLU A 269 -7.83 28.47 20.97
N LYS A 270 -7.08 28.00 21.98
CA LYS A 270 -5.91 27.14 21.78
C LYS A 270 -6.28 25.73 21.33
N ILE A 271 -7.42 25.19 21.79
CA ILE A 271 -7.94 23.91 21.29
C ILE A 271 -8.32 24.01 19.81
N ILE A 272 -8.95 25.11 19.39
CA ILE A 272 -9.27 25.39 17.98
C ILE A 272 -7.98 25.51 17.17
N GLN A 273 -6.99 26.26 17.65
CA GLN A 273 -5.69 26.39 16.98
C GLN A 273 -4.98 25.04 16.84
N ALA A 274 -4.98 24.19 17.87
CA ALA A 274 -4.45 22.84 17.80
C ALA A 274 -5.17 21.98 16.75
N LEU A 275 -6.49 22.15 16.62
CA LEU A 275 -7.32 21.45 15.65
C LEU A 275 -6.99 21.89 14.21
N GLU A 276 -6.73 23.19 14.01
CA GLU A 276 -6.28 23.75 12.73
C GLU A 276 -4.92 23.17 12.32
N TYR A 277 -3.94 23.18 13.23
CA TYR A 277 -2.62 22.59 12.97
C TYR A 277 -2.66 21.09 12.69
N ALA A 278 -3.46 20.32 13.43
CA ALA A 278 -3.64 18.90 13.14
C ALA A 278 -4.33 18.67 11.78
N THR A 279 -5.25 19.57 11.40
CA THR A 279 -5.89 19.53 10.07
C THR A 279 -4.90 19.86 8.97
N GLU A 280 -4.04 20.87 9.17
CA GLU A 280 -2.98 21.26 8.24
C GLU A 280 -1.97 20.14 8.04
N SER A 281 -1.49 19.49 9.10
CA SER A 281 -0.56 18.36 8.96
C SER A 281 -1.14 17.22 8.10
N ALA A 282 -2.38 16.81 8.38
CA ALA A 282 -3.07 15.79 7.60
C ALA A 282 -3.39 16.25 6.16
N HIS A 283 -3.54 17.56 5.94
CA HIS A 283 -3.74 18.13 4.61
C HIS A 283 -2.46 18.08 3.77
N LEU A 284 -1.33 18.43 4.37
CA LEU A 284 -0.04 18.58 3.68
C LEU A 284 0.58 17.23 3.30
N PHE A 285 0.49 16.22 4.16
CA PHE A 285 1.02 14.87 3.89
C PHE A 285 0.03 13.77 4.32
N PRO A 286 -1.05 13.58 3.55
CA PRO A 286 -2.20 12.73 3.94
C PRO A 286 -1.92 11.22 3.94
N ASP A 287 -0.86 10.77 3.27
CA ASP A 287 -0.36 9.38 3.23
C ASP A 287 0.87 9.18 4.12
N SER A 288 0.98 9.96 5.21
CA SER A 288 2.02 9.76 6.23
C SER A 288 1.52 9.00 7.47
N PRO A 289 2.41 8.32 8.21
CA PRO A 289 2.11 7.82 9.55
C PRO A 289 1.61 8.90 10.52
N VAL A 290 2.00 10.16 10.30
CA VAL A 290 1.56 11.31 11.09
C VAL A 290 0.12 11.72 10.76
N ALA A 291 -0.34 11.59 9.51
CA ALA A 291 -1.73 11.88 9.15
C ALA A 291 -2.74 11.04 9.95
N LYS A 292 -2.43 9.76 10.22
CA LYS A 292 -3.22 8.93 11.14
C LYS A 292 -3.31 9.55 12.53
N GLN A 293 -2.16 9.93 13.10
CA GLN A 293 -2.08 10.53 14.44
C GLN A 293 -2.75 11.90 14.49
N ALA A 294 -2.66 12.68 13.41
CA ALA A 294 -3.36 13.94 13.24
C ALA A 294 -4.88 13.72 13.26
N HIS A 295 -5.43 12.72 12.56
CA HIS A 295 -6.85 12.39 12.66
C HIS A 295 -7.29 11.94 14.06
N GLU A 296 -6.46 11.19 14.78
CA GLU A 296 -6.70 10.81 16.18
C GLU A 296 -6.72 12.03 17.11
N LEU A 297 -5.74 12.93 16.96
CA LEU A 297 -5.70 14.19 17.72
C LEU A 297 -6.89 15.09 17.38
N ARG A 298 -7.27 15.20 16.11
CA ARG A 298 -8.46 15.95 15.69
C ARG A 298 -9.71 15.42 16.40
N ALA A 299 -9.89 14.10 16.49
CA ALA A 299 -11.03 13.51 17.19
C ALA A 299 -11.08 13.91 18.67
N GLU A 300 -9.94 13.85 19.37
CA GLU A 300 -9.81 14.27 20.77
C GLU A 300 -10.15 15.75 20.95
N LEU A 301 -9.60 16.63 20.13
CA LEU A 301 -9.83 18.07 20.21
C LEU A 301 -11.29 18.43 19.90
N LEU A 302 -11.89 17.81 18.88
CA LEU A 302 -13.31 18.00 18.53
C LEU A 302 -14.24 17.55 19.67
N GLU A 303 -13.89 16.48 20.38
CA GLU A 303 -14.68 16.00 21.52
C GLU A 303 -14.68 17.03 22.66
N ARG A 304 -13.51 17.60 22.93
CA ARG A 304 -13.33 18.66 23.95
C ARG A 304 -14.03 19.97 23.58
N LEU A 305 -14.19 20.24 22.29
CA LEU A 305 -15.00 21.35 21.77
C LEU A 305 -16.52 21.04 21.72
N GLY A 306 -16.95 19.83 22.11
CA GLY A 306 -18.36 19.44 22.06
C GLY A 306 -18.92 19.28 20.64
N ARG A 307 -18.11 18.78 19.70
CA ARG A 307 -18.44 18.57 18.28
C ARG A 307 -18.57 17.06 17.93
N PRO A 308 -19.57 16.34 18.49
CA PRO A 308 -19.61 14.87 18.47
C PRO A 308 -19.68 14.24 17.07
N ASP A 309 -20.39 14.86 16.13
CA ASP A 309 -20.49 14.34 14.75
C ASP A 309 -19.13 14.39 14.05
N GLU A 310 -18.40 15.49 14.21
CA GLU A 310 -17.07 15.65 13.63
C GLU A 310 -16.04 14.77 14.32
N THR A 311 -16.15 14.62 15.64
CA THR A 311 -15.37 13.63 16.40
C THR A 311 -15.56 12.23 15.84
N HIS A 312 -16.81 11.82 15.61
CA HIS A 312 -17.13 10.50 15.06
C HIS A 312 -16.49 10.32 13.67
N LEU A 313 -16.62 11.31 12.78
CA LEU A 313 -16.02 11.27 11.45
C LEU A 313 -14.49 11.23 11.49
N ALA A 314 -13.84 11.98 12.40
CA ALA A 314 -12.40 11.97 12.57
C ALA A 314 -11.90 10.60 13.07
N ARG A 315 -12.58 10.00 14.06
CA ARG A 315 -12.28 8.63 14.56
C ARG A 315 -12.42 7.61 13.45
N LYS A 316 -13.56 7.63 12.74
CA LYS A 316 -13.82 6.69 11.65
C LYS A 316 -12.86 6.83 10.49
N ARG A 317 -12.39 8.04 10.18
CA ARG A 317 -11.35 8.23 9.17
C ARG A 317 -10.04 7.56 9.57
N SER A 318 -9.57 7.74 10.81
CA SER A 318 -8.39 7.00 11.29
C SER A 318 -8.62 5.47 11.25
N GLU A 319 -9.77 5.01 11.73
CA GLU A 319 -10.12 3.59 11.83
C GLU A 319 -10.34 2.89 10.48
N GLU A 320 -10.84 3.58 9.46
CA GLU A 320 -11.14 2.96 8.17
C GLU A 320 -10.04 3.18 7.14
N PHE A 321 -9.33 4.31 7.20
CA PHE A 321 -8.39 4.70 6.16
C PHE A 321 -6.92 4.50 6.51
N TYR A 322 -6.55 4.26 7.77
CA TYR A 322 -5.15 4.19 8.17
C TYR A 322 -4.83 2.93 8.98
N LYS A 323 -3.84 2.15 8.54
CA LYS A 323 -3.38 0.92 9.20
C LYS A 323 -1.85 0.96 9.23
N LEU A 324 -1.34 1.42 10.37
CA LEU A 324 0.09 1.54 10.60
C LEU A 324 0.61 0.24 11.20
N LEU A 325 1.55 -0.41 10.50
CA LEU A 325 2.37 -1.47 11.07
C LEU A 325 3.63 -0.82 11.63
N ARG A 326 3.99 -1.20 12.86
CA ARG A 326 5.21 -0.72 13.51
C ARG A 326 6.21 -1.87 13.54
N PRO A 327 7.51 -1.58 13.46
CA PRO A 327 8.59 -2.54 13.72
C PRO A 327 8.38 -3.34 15.01
#